data_AF-A0A2A7NMC6-F1
#
_entry.id   AF-A0A2A7NMC6-F1
#
_cell.length_a   1.000
_cell.length_b   1.000
_cell.length_c   1.000
_cell.angle_alpha   90.00
_cell.angle_beta   90.00
_cell.angle_gamma   90.00
#
_symmetry.space_group_name_H-M   'P 1'
#
loop_
_entity.id
_entity.type
_entity.pdbx_description
1 polymer ?
#
loop_
_entity_poly.entity_id
_entity_poly.type
_entity_poly.pdbx_seq_one_letter_code
_entity_poly.pdbx_strand_id
1 'polypeptide(L)' 'MSPDPVYILGAGMHPWGKWGRDFTEYGVVAARAALAEAGLDWRQIQLVAGADTIRNGYPG' A
#
# COMPACT_ATOMS: atom_id res chain seq x y z
N MET A 1 -12.79 28.50 8.69
CA MET A 1 -12.99 27.17 9.30
C MET A 1 -11.71 26.39 9.07
N SER A 2 -11.11 25.80 10.11
CA SER A 2 -9.95 24.91 9.89
C SER A 2 -10.45 23.64 9.19
N PRO A 3 -9.68 23.05 8.26
CA PRO A 3 -10.04 21.74 7.71
C PRO A 3 -10.14 20.71 8.83
N ASP A 4 -10.99 19.70 8.60
CA ASP A 4 -11.07 18.55 9.48
C ASP A 4 -9.70 17.84 9.55
N PRO A 5 -9.27 17.40 10.73
CA PRO A 5 -7.98 16.73 10.90
C PRO A 5 -7.93 15.39 10.17
N VAL A 6 -6.74 15.03 9.68
CA VAL A 6 -6.47 13.75 9.00
C VAL A 6 -5.57 12.90 9.90
N TYR A 7 -5.88 11.61 9.98
CA TYR A 7 -5.16 10.65 10.82
C TYR A 7 -4.64 9.48 9.98
N ILE A 8 -3.49 8.92 10.38
CA ILE A 8 -2.99 7.64 9.85
C ILE A 8 -3.46 6.54 10.79
N LEU A 9 -4.17 5.56 10.24
CA LEU A 9 -4.75 4.46 10.99
C LEU A 9 -3.90 3.19 10.96
N GLY A 10 -3.04 3.03 9.94
CA GLY A 10 -2.15 1.88 9.81
C GLY A 10 -1.14 2.06 8.68
N ALA A 11 -0.06 1.30 8.75
CA ALA A 11 1.02 1.25 7.79
C ALA A 11 1.41 -0.22 7.52
N GLY A 12 1.88 -0.49 6.31
CA GLY A 12 2.25 -1.84 5.92
C GLY A 12 3.33 -1.82 4.86
N MET A 13 4.16 -2.87 4.86
CA MET A 13 5.34 -2.95 4.03
C MET A 13 5.58 -4.41 3.63
N HIS A 14 5.86 -4.64 2.36
CA HIS A 14 6.52 -5.86 1.93
C HIS A 14 8.03 -5.71 2.19
N PRO A 15 8.77 -6.77 2.59
CA PRO A 15 10.24 -6.71 2.68
C PRO A 15 10.86 -6.02 1.46
N TRP A 16 12.04 -5.40 1.56
CA TRP A 16 12.68 -4.70 0.44
C TRP A 16 13.65 -5.59 -0.36
N GLY A 17 13.67 -5.48 -1.69
CA GLY A 17 14.41 -6.40 -2.56
C GLY A 17 13.82 -6.59 -3.96
N LYS A 18 14.41 -7.52 -4.71
CA LYS A 18 14.05 -7.88 -6.08
C LYS A 18 13.76 -9.38 -6.13
N TRP A 19 12.49 -9.76 -6.26
CA TRP A 19 12.06 -11.18 -6.24
C TRP A 19 11.47 -11.71 -7.55
N GLY A 20 11.42 -10.90 -8.61
CA GLY A 20 10.97 -11.30 -9.95
C GLY A 20 9.46 -11.51 -10.06
N ARG A 21 8.68 -10.86 -9.20
CA ARG A 21 7.21 -10.89 -9.20
C ARG A 21 6.62 -9.54 -9.57
N ASP A 22 5.34 -9.57 -9.96
CA ASP A 22 4.51 -8.40 -10.27
C ASP A 22 4.50 -7.41 -9.08
N PHE A 23 4.72 -6.13 -9.34
CA PHE A 23 4.68 -5.08 -8.31
C PHE A 23 3.37 -5.05 -7.51
N THR A 24 2.26 -5.44 -8.14
CA THR A 24 0.94 -5.53 -7.52
C THR A 24 0.97 -6.52 -6.34
N GLU A 25 1.72 -7.61 -6.42
CA GLU A 25 1.83 -8.57 -5.31
C GLU A 25 2.45 -7.92 -4.07
N TYR A 26 3.53 -7.14 -4.25
CA TYR A 26 4.17 -6.44 -3.13
C TYR A 26 3.24 -5.37 -2.56
N GLY A 27 2.54 -4.63 -3.42
CA GLY A 27 1.53 -3.66 -3.03
C GLY A 27 0.39 -4.28 -2.23
N VAL A 28 -0.10 -5.46 -2.63
CA VAL A 28 -1.17 -6.19 -1.93
C VAL A 28 -0.70 -6.66 -0.55
N VAL A 29 0.53 -7.15 -0.40
CA VAL A 29 1.09 -7.51 0.92
C VAL A 29 1.14 -6.28 1.83
N ALA A 30 1.67 -5.16 1.33
CA ALA A 30 1.75 -3.92 2.10
C ALA A 30 0.36 -3.39 2.49
N ALA A 31 -0.58 -3.33 1.54
CA ALA A 31 -1.93 -2.85 1.77
C ALA A 31 -2.70 -3.71 2.79
N ARG A 32 -2.58 -5.05 2.71
CA ARG A 32 -3.24 -5.96 3.66
C ARG A 32 -2.68 -5.81 5.08
N ALA A 33 -1.38 -5.61 5.23
CA ALA A 33 -0.77 -5.34 6.53
C ALA A 33 -1.26 -4.01 7.12
N ALA A 34 -1.34 -2.94 6.31
CA ALA A 34 -1.86 -1.65 6.75
C ALA A 34 -3.33 -1.71 7.19
N LEU A 35 -4.17 -2.43 6.44
CA LEU A 35 -5.59 -2.63 6.79
C LEU A 35 -5.76 -3.43 8.09
N ALA A 36 -4.93 -4.46 8.29
CA ALA A 36 -4.94 -5.26 9.50
C ALA A 36 -4.54 -4.44 10.74
N GLU A 37 -3.49 -3.60 10.63
CA GLU A 37 -3.11 -2.68 11.71
C GLU A 37 -4.20 -1.66 12.00
N ALA A 38 -4.83 -1.12 10.96
CA ALA A 38 -5.94 -0.18 11.08
C ALA A 38 -7.26 -0.81 11.60
N GLY A 39 -7.37 -2.14 11.63
CA GLY A 39 -8.59 -2.85 11.98
C GLY A 39 -9.74 -2.63 10.98
N LEU A 40 -9.42 -2.41 9.70
CA LEU A 40 -10.39 -2.10 8.65
C LEU A 40 -10.56 -3.24 7.65
N ASP A 41 -11.79 -3.45 7.19
CA ASP A 41 -12.10 -4.29 6.02
C ASP A 41 -11.89 -3.50 4.72
N TRP A 42 -11.42 -4.19 3.67
CA TRP A 42 -11.18 -3.59 2.36
C TRP A 42 -12.40 -2.86 1.78
N ARG A 43 -13.63 -3.35 2.03
CA ARG A 43 -14.86 -2.74 1.51
C ARG A 43 -15.17 -1.38 2.15
N GLN A 44 -14.48 -1.01 3.23
CA GLN A 44 -14.59 0.30 3.86
C GLN A 44 -13.72 1.35 3.16
N ILE A 45 -12.79 0.94 2.28
CA ILE A 45 -11.91 1.85 1.56
C ILE A 45 -12.62 2.39 0.33
N GLN A 46 -12.72 3.71 0.26
CA GLN A 46 -13.43 4.41 -0.82
C GLN A 46 -12.51 4.79 -1.99
N LEU A 47 -11.21 4.87 -1.74
CA LEU A 47 -10.22 5.28 -2.73
C LEU A 47 -8.87 4.60 -2.45
N VAL A 48 -8.21 4.20 -3.53
CA VAL A 48 -6.81 3.77 -3.51
C VAL A 48 -6.02 4.60 -4.51
N ALA A 49 -4.92 5.15 -4.04
CA ALA A 49 -3.92 5.81 -4.86
C ALA A 49 -2.64 4.98 -4.83
N GLY A 50 -2.15 4.59 -6.00
CA GLY A 50 -0.89 3.86 -6.18
C GLY A 50 0.06 4.66 -7.06
N ALA A 51 1.36 4.53 -6.79
CA ALA A 51 2.41 5.09 -7.62
C ALA A 51 3.58 4.11 -7.65
N ASP A 52 4.09 3.85 -8.85
CA ASP A 52 5.27 3.04 -9.08
C ASP A 52 6.26 3.81 -9.96
N THR A 53 7.53 3.45 -9.87
CA THR A 53 8.55 3.96 -10.79
C THR A 53 9.49 2.82 -11.13
N ILE A 54 9.46 2.41 -12.39
CA ILE A 54 10.31 1.34 -12.90
C ILE A 54 11.66 1.95 -13.29
N ARG A 55 12.74 1.51 -12.62
CA ARG A 55 14.13 1.86 -12.96
C ARG A 55 14.96 0.59 -13.15
N ASN A 56 15.93 0.61 -14.07
CA ASN A 56 16.88 -0.48 -14.35
C ASN A 56 16.27 -1.82 -14.83
N GLY A 57 15.29 -1.79 -15.73
CA GLY A 57 14.85 -2.97 -16.48
C GLY A 57 14.26 -4.09 -15.61
N TYR A 58 13.68 -3.74 -14.47
CA TYR A 58 12.96 -4.72 -13.66
C TYR A 58 11.69 -5.15 -14.41
N PRO A 59 11.49 -6.46 -14.66
CA PRO A 59 10.37 -6.95 -15.45
C PRO A 59 9.08 -7.14 -14.64
N GLY A 60 9.17 -7.01 -13.31
CA GLY A 60 8.01 -7.07 -12.42
C GLY A 60 7.14 -5.84 -12.50
#